data_AF-A0A062U5V7-F1
#
_entry.id   AF-A0A062U5V7-F1
#
_cell.length_a   1.000
_cell.length_b   1.000
_cell.length_c   1.000
_cell.angle_alpha   90.00
_cell.angle_beta   90.00
_cell.angle_gamma   90.00
#
_symmetry.space_group_name_H-M   'P 1'
#
loop_
_entity.id
_entity.type
_entity.pdbx_description
1 polymer ?
#
loop_
_entity_poly.entity_id
_entity_poly.type
_entity_poly.pdbx_seq_one_letter_code
_entity_poly.pdbx_strand_id
1 'polypeptide(L)'
;MVATHLERPRPARAMVYREAHVTYDSGYKRRGIVLDHSDTGVRLRFPTNERLPATVTLNASAVGLEGTARVVWQEGSEAGFSLTRR
;
A
#
# COMPACT_ATOMS: atom_id res chain seq x y z
N MET A 1 4.00 30.78 -16.68
CA MET A 1 3.35 29.58 -17.27
C MET A 1 3.04 28.63 -16.12
N VAL A 2 1.77 28.41 -15.79
CA VAL A 2 1.36 27.50 -14.72
C VAL A 2 1.21 26.11 -15.35
N ALA A 3 2.04 25.15 -14.91
CA ALA A 3 1.87 23.76 -15.34
C ALA A 3 0.56 23.22 -14.76
N THR A 4 -0.44 23.04 -15.61
CA THR A 4 -1.65 22.30 -15.25
C THR A 4 -1.25 20.84 -15.04
N HIS A 5 -1.08 20.44 -13.78
CA HIS A 5 -1.01 19.02 -13.45
C HIS A 5 -2.37 18.42 -13.81
N LEU A 6 -2.44 17.74 -14.96
CA LEU A 6 -3.61 16.96 -15.34
C LEU A 6 -3.75 15.85 -14.28
N GLU A 7 -4.59 16.08 -13.27
CA GLU A 7 -4.98 15.05 -12.31
C GLU A 7 -5.65 13.93 -13.10
N ARG A 8 -4.91 12.83 -13.29
CA ARG A 8 -5.50 11.63 -13.87
C ARG A 8 -6.51 11.08 -12.86
N PRO A 9 -7.68 10.60 -13.31
CA PRO A 9 -8.61 9.91 -12.44
C PRO A 9 -7.88 8.81 -11.67
N ARG A 10 -8.12 8.73 -10.36
CA ARG A 10 -7.59 7.63 -9.55
C ARG A 10 -8.15 6.30 -10.10
N PRO A 11 -7.34 5.23 -10.17
CA PRO A 11 -7.84 3.92 -10.55
C PRO A 11 -9.04 3.50 -9.70
N ALA A 12 -9.99 2.79 -10.30
CA ALA A 12 -11.10 2.19 -9.56
C ALA A 12 -10.54 1.25 -8.47
N ARG A 13 -11.20 1.24 -7.31
CA ARG A 13 -10.78 0.44 -6.16
C ARG A 13 -11.85 -0.53 -5.72
N ALA A 14 -11.49 -1.79 -5.56
CA ALA A 14 -12.36 -2.83 -5.01
C ALA A 14 -12.14 -2.97 -3.50
N MET A 15 -13.23 -2.97 -2.74
CA MET A 15 -13.22 -3.20 -1.29
C MET A 15 -13.07 -4.69 -1.00
N VAL A 16 -12.23 -5.03 -0.02
CA VAL A 16 -12.02 -6.42 0.39
C VAL A 16 -11.41 -6.44 1.79
N TYR A 17 -11.66 -7.48 2.58
CA TYR A 17 -11.05 -7.70 3.89
C TYR A 17 -10.20 -8.98 3.86
N ARG A 18 -8.92 -8.84 3.55
CA ARG A 18 -7.96 -9.96 3.48
C ARG A 18 -6.68 -9.60 4.22
N GLU A 19 -6.05 -10.60 4.82
CA GLU A 19 -4.75 -10.40 5.46
C GLU A 19 -3.67 -10.12 4.41
N ALA A 20 -2.73 -9.25 4.76
CA ALA A 20 -1.53 -8.95 4.00
C ALA A 20 -0.35 -8.72 4.95
N HIS A 21 0.87 -8.82 4.43
CA HIS A 21 2.08 -8.53 5.17
C HIS A 21 2.91 -7.48 4.46
N VAL A 22 3.60 -6.64 5.25
CA VAL A 22 4.71 -5.83 4.77
C VAL A 22 5.98 -6.28 5.47
N THR A 23 7.07 -6.42 4.72
CA THR A 23 8.40 -6.76 5.25
C THR A 23 9.32 -5.56 5.05
N TYR A 24 9.97 -5.14 6.13
CA TYR A 24 10.96 -4.05 6.10
C TYR A 24 12.30 -4.60 5.63
N ASP A 25 13.23 -3.73 5.25
CA ASP A 25 14.58 -4.14 4.84
C ASP A 25 15.35 -4.85 5.97
N SER A 26 15.00 -4.58 7.23
CA SER A 26 15.53 -5.29 8.41
C SER A 26 15.02 -6.73 8.55
N GLY A 27 14.07 -7.17 7.71
CA GLY A 27 13.37 -8.44 7.85
C GLY A 27 12.19 -8.42 8.82
N TYR A 28 11.95 -7.30 9.51
CA TYR A 28 10.75 -7.17 10.36
C TYR A 28 9.49 -7.28 9.53
N LYS A 29 8.58 -8.19 9.93
CA LYS A 29 7.31 -8.44 9.26
C LYS A 29 6.17 -7.85 10.07
N ARG A 30 5.32 -7.09 9.39
CA ARG A 30 4.12 -6.49 9.97
C ARG A 30 2.87 -6.96 9.23
N ARG A 31 1.91 -7.45 9.99
CA ARG A 31 0.62 -7.93 9.51
C ARG A 31 -0.38 -6.79 9.43
N GLY A 32 -1.14 -6.71 8.34
CA GLY A 32 -2.22 -5.76 8.14
C GLY A 32 -3.41 -6.41 7.43
N ILE A 33 -4.49 -5.65 7.32
CA ILE A 33 -5.71 -6.04 6.61
C ILE A 33 -5.86 -5.12 5.40
N VAL A 34 -5.96 -5.70 4.21
CA VAL A 34 -6.41 -4.98 3.02
C VAL A 34 -7.81 -4.46 3.30
N LEU A 35 -8.03 -3.16 3.05
CA LEU A 35 -9.35 -2.55 3.05
C LEU A 35 -9.84 -2.31 1.61
N ASP A 36 -8.92 -1.86 0.75
CA ASP A 36 -9.17 -1.62 -0.66
C ASP A 36 -7.91 -1.81 -1.50
N HIS A 37 -8.10 -2.07 -2.79
CA HIS A 37 -7.02 -2.24 -3.75
C HIS A 37 -7.42 -1.83 -5.17
N SER A 38 -6.42 -1.59 -5.99
CA SER A 38 -6.44 -1.42 -7.44
C SER A 38 -5.31 -2.27 -8.04
N ASP A 39 -5.18 -2.32 -9.36
CA ASP A 39 -4.14 -3.11 -10.04
C ASP A 39 -2.69 -2.76 -9.63
N THR A 40 -2.46 -1.56 -9.08
CA THR A 40 -1.12 -1.09 -8.74
C THR A 40 -0.96 -0.59 -7.30
N GLY A 41 -2.00 -0.66 -6.48
CA GLY A 41 -1.95 -0.07 -5.15
C GLY A 41 -2.98 -0.63 -4.19
N VAL A 42 -2.65 -0.59 -2.90
CA VAL A 42 -3.45 -1.17 -1.81
C VAL A 42 -3.50 -0.24 -0.62
N ARG A 43 -4.62 -0.23 0.10
CA ARG A 43 -4.76 0.36 1.43
C ARG A 43 -4.76 -0.75 2.47
N LEU A 44 -3.81 -0.68 3.41
CA LEU A 44 -3.77 -1.59 4.55
C LEU A 44 -4.11 -0.84 5.84
N ARG A 45 -4.81 -1.53 6.74
CA ARG A 45 -4.93 -1.16 8.15
C ARG A 45 -4.08 -2.09 9.00
N PHE A 46 -3.29 -1.51 9.89
CA PHE A 46 -2.44 -2.22 10.85
C PHE A 46 -3.05 -2.23 12.25
N PRO A 47 -2.61 -3.12 13.15
CA PRO A 47 -3.08 -3.14 14.54
C PRO A 47 -2.60 -1.95 15.39
N THR A 48 -1.51 -1.30 14.97
CA THR A 48 -0.83 -0.21 15.71
C THR A 48 -0.59 1.01 14.80
N ASN A 49 -0.23 2.16 15.38
CA ASN A 49 0.07 3.40 14.64
C ASN A 49 1.56 3.56 14.32
N GLU A 50 2.33 2.46 14.33
CA GLU A 50 3.76 2.51 14.06
C GLU A 50 4.05 3.06 12.65
N ARG A 51 5.05 3.94 12.57
CA ARG A 51 5.48 4.55 11.32
C ARG A 51 6.12 3.51 10.41
N LEU A 52 5.72 3.52 9.15
CA LEU A 52 6.29 2.64 8.14
C LEU A 52 7.55 3.26 7.52
N PRO A 53 8.54 2.45 7.11
CA PRO A 53 9.60 2.89 6.20
C PRO A 53 9.00 3.37 4.87
N ALA A 54 9.74 4.23 4.13
CA ALA A 54 9.26 4.79 2.86
C ALA A 54 9.05 3.72 1.77
N THR A 55 9.81 2.62 1.82
CA THR A 55 9.71 1.47 0.91
C THR A 55 9.66 0.20 1.74
N VAL A 56 8.83 -0.75 1.32
CA VAL A 56 8.68 -2.07 1.94
C VAL A 56 8.52 -3.14 0.87
N THR A 57 8.68 -4.41 1.24
CA THR A 57 8.19 -5.53 0.43
C THR A 57 6.75 -5.83 0.85
N LEU A 58 5.80 -5.64 -0.07
CA LEU A 58 4.39 -5.94 0.11
C LEU A 58 4.11 -7.40 -0.29
N ASN A 59 3.36 -8.11 0.54
CA ASN A 59 2.77 -9.41 0.23
C ASN A 59 1.25 -9.35 0.51
N ALA A 60 0.47 -9.09 -0.53
CA ALA A 60 -0.99 -9.09 -0.53
C ALA A 60 -1.50 -10.04 -1.63
N SER A 61 -1.05 -11.30 -1.57
CA SER A 61 -1.31 -12.34 -2.59
C SER A 61 -2.80 -12.57 -2.85
N ALA A 62 -3.64 -12.45 -1.82
CA ALA A 62 -5.09 -12.57 -1.92
C ALA A 62 -5.76 -11.55 -2.85
N VAL A 63 -5.05 -10.48 -3.20
CA VAL A 63 -5.48 -9.43 -4.14
C VAL A 63 -4.49 -9.23 -5.30
N GLY A 64 -3.57 -10.18 -5.51
CA GLY A 64 -2.62 -10.17 -6.62
C GLY A 64 -1.52 -9.10 -6.55
N LEU A 65 -1.30 -8.47 -5.39
CA LEU A 65 -0.31 -7.40 -5.22
C LEU A 65 0.86 -7.87 -4.37
N GLU A 66 2.00 -8.14 -5.01
CA GLU A 66 3.22 -8.58 -4.36
C GLU A 66 4.45 -7.90 -4.96
N GLY A 67 5.43 -7.57 -4.11
CA GLY A 67 6.70 -6.99 -4.52
C GLY A 67 7.06 -5.70 -3.78
N THR A 68 8.08 -5.00 -4.25
CA THR A 68 8.53 -3.74 -3.66
C THR A 68 7.47 -2.65 -3.84
N ALA A 69 7.06 -2.03 -2.74
CA ALA A 69 6.04 -0.99 -2.72
C ALA A 69 6.53 0.25 -1.97
N ARG A 70 6.13 1.42 -2.47
CA ARG A 70 6.33 2.70 -1.78
C ARG A 70 5.14 3.00 -0.88
N VAL A 71 5.40 3.51 0.31
CA VAL A 71 4.37 4.13 1.16
C VAL A 71 4.06 5.51 0.59
N VAL A 72 2.85 5.68 0.07
CA VAL A 72 2.40 6.93 -0.57
C VAL A 72 1.83 7.89 0.46
N TRP A 73 1.16 7.35 1.47
CA TRP A 73 0.62 8.08 2.61
C TRP A 73 0.47 7.15 3.80
N GLN A 74 0.48 7.73 4.99
CA GLN A 74 0.14 7.04 6.24
C GLN A 74 -0.62 8.01 7.14
N GLU A 75 -1.73 7.55 7.70
CA GLU A 75 -2.53 8.28 8.69
C GLU A 75 -3.02 7.30 9.76
N GLY A 76 -2.61 7.53 11.01
CA GLY A 76 -2.89 6.60 12.12
C GLY A 76 -2.40 5.18 11.82
N SER A 77 -3.32 4.22 11.87
CA SER A 77 -3.05 2.80 11.62
C SER A 77 -3.18 2.41 10.15
N GLU A 78 -3.43 3.36 9.25
CA GLU A 78 -3.68 3.07 7.84
C GLU A 78 -2.60 3.64 6.95
N ALA A 79 -2.31 2.93 5.86
CA ALA A 79 -1.36 3.39 4.88
C ALA A 79 -1.75 2.94 3.48
N GLY A 80 -1.44 3.79 2.51
CA GLY A 80 -1.53 3.50 1.09
C GLY A 80 -0.19 3.11 0.52
N PHE A 81 -0.18 2.03 -0.25
CA PHE A 81 1.00 1.50 -0.92
C PHE A 81 0.81 1.54 -2.43
N SER A 82 1.89 1.83 -3.16
CA SER A 82 1.96 1.70 -4.61
C SER A 82 3.08 0.74 -4.97
N LEU A 83 2.79 -0.27 -5.79
CA LEU A 83 3.84 -1.14 -6.33
C LEU A 83 4.80 -0.30 -7.18
N THR A 84 6.08 -0.52 -6.95
CA THR A 84 7.16 0.08 -7.74
C THR A 84 7.35 -0.84 -8.93
N ARG A 85 6.73 -0.50 -10.08
CA ARG A 85 6.73 -1.18 -11.39
C ARG A 85 7.32 -2.62 -11.46
N ARG A 86 6.49 -3.58 -11.92
CA ARG A 86 6.96 -4.84 -12.52
C ARG A 86 7.87 -4.59 -13.72
#